data_AF-A0A2N2KF82-F1
#
_entry.id   AF-A0A2N2KF82-F1
#
_cell.length_a   1.000
_cell.length_b   1.000
_cell.length_c   1.000
_cell.angle_alpha   90.00
_cell.angle_beta   90.00
_cell.angle_gamma   90.00
#
_symmetry.space_group_name_H-M   'P 1'
#
loop_
_entity.id
_entity.type
_entity.pdbx_description
1 polymer ?
#
loop_
_entity_poly.entity_id
_entity_poly.type
_entity_poly.pdbx_seq_one_letter_code
_entity_poly.pdbx_strand_id
1 'polypeptide(L)' 'MTVVQRIRTRRGTKEVDLTPVTAIQAHCRECFAWELEEVKKCTDPMCPLYAFRLGKNPCRRGIGGRPKRKLK' A
#
# COMPACT_ATOMS: atom_id res chain seq x y z
N MET A 1 1.34 14.85 2.02
CA MET A 1 2.53 14.66 2.86
C MET A 1 3.11 13.31 2.50
N THR A 2 4.31 13.29 1.94
CA THR A 2 5.09 12.09 1.64
C THR A 2 6.22 12.05 2.66
N VAL A 3 6.46 10.87 3.25
CA VAL A 3 7.54 10.68 4.22
C VAL A 3 8.46 9.61 3.66
N VAL A 4 9.77 9.87 3.67
CA VAL A 4 10.77 8.86 3.31
C VAL A 4 10.84 7.85 4.45
N GLN A 5 10.58 6.59 4.13
CA GLN A 5 10.54 5.50 5.09
C GLN A 5 11.40 4.34 4.59
N ARG A 6 12.11 3.69 5.52
CA ARG A 6 12.84 2.45 5.28
C ARG A 6 11.89 1.28 5.49
N ILE A 7 11.52 0.59 4.41
CA ILE A 7 10.67 -0.61 4.48
C ILE A 7 11.47 -1.87 4.18
N ARG A 8 10.98 -2.98 4.73
CA ARG A 8 11.45 -4.31 4.33
C ARG A 8 10.94 -4.61 2.92
N THR A 9 11.58 -5.57 2.26
CA THR A 9 11.18 -6.13 0.96
C THR A 9 11.58 -7.60 0.93
N ARG A 10 11.13 -8.34 -0.09
CA ARG A 10 11.50 -9.75 -0.28
C ARG A 10 13.02 -9.99 -0.30
N ARG A 11 13.82 -9.01 -0.72
CA ARG A 11 15.27 -9.16 -0.97
C ARG A 11 16.14 -8.24 -0.10
N GLY A 12 15.58 -7.52 0.88
CA GLY A 12 16.35 -6.59 1.71
C GLY A 12 15.53 -5.40 2.19
N THR A 13 16.19 -4.28 2.52
CA THR A 13 15.53 -3.03 2.93
C THR A 13 15.68 -1.97 1.83
N LYS A 14 14.63 -1.16 1.60
CA LYS A 14 14.68 -0.04 0.64
C LYS A 14 14.08 1.22 1.24
N GLU A 15 14.60 2.36 0.82
CA GLU A 15 14.03 3.68 1.11
C GLU A 15 13.02 4.05 0.03
N VAL A 16 11.82 4.44 0.45
CA VAL A 16 10.74 4.84 -0.44
C VAL A 16 9.93 5.98 0.17
N ASP A 17 9.52 6.90 -0.68
CA ASP A 17 8.51 7.90 -0.36
C ASP A 17 7.15 7.23 -0.19
N LEU A 18 6.68 7.13 1.05
CA LEU A 18 5.39 6.54 1.35
C LEU A 18 4.33 7.60 1.61
N THR A 19 3.18 7.36 1.00
CA THR A 19 1.89 7.85 1.47
C THR A 19 1.29 6.85 2.46
N PRO A 20 0.35 7.24 3.32
CA PRO A 20 -0.29 6.31 4.26
C PRO A 20 -0.88 5.07 3.58
N VAL A 21 -1.49 5.25 2.42
CA VAL A 21 -2.11 4.15 1.66
C VAL A 21 -1.07 3.19 1.08
N THR A 22 0.04 3.72 0.56
CA THR A 22 1.13 2.88 0.04
C THR A 22 1.89 2.18 1.17
N ALA A 23 1.97 2.78 2.36
CA ALA A 23 2.56 2.16 3.54
C ALA A 23 1.72 0.95 4.00
N ILE A 24 0.40 1.11 4.10
CA ILE A 24 -0.51 0.01 4.44
C ILE A 24 -0.40 -1.11 3.40
N GLN A 25 -0.37 -0.77 2.11
CA GLN A 25 -0.20 -1.76 1.06
C GLN A 25 1.14 -2.52 1.18
N ALA A 26 2.23 -1.86 1.54
CA ALA A 26 3.52 -2.52 1.78
C ALA A 26 3.44 -3.47 2.99
N HIS A 27 2.77 -3.07 4.06
CA HIS A 27 2.56 -3.91 5.23
C HIS A 27 1.72 -5.17 4.91
N CYS A 28 0.66 -5.04 4.11
CA CYS A 28 -0.10 -6.21 3.65
C CYS A 28 0.78 -7.18 2.84
N ARG A 29 1.73 -6.68 2.05
CA ARG A 29 2.69 -7.53 1.34
C ARG A 29 3.62 -8.24 2.32
N GLU A 30 4.08 -7.58 3.38
CA GLU A 30 4.88 -8.24 4.43
C GLU A 30 4.11 -9.39 5.09
N CYS A 31 2.84 -9.17 5.40
CA CYS A 31 1.98 -10.18 6.02
C CYS A 31 1.84 -11.45 5.17
N PHE A 32 1.77 -11.32 3.84
CA PHE A 32 1.66 -12.43 2.88
C PHE A 32 2.99 -12.78 2.21
N ALA A 33 4.13 -12.63 2.91
CA ALA A 33 5.45 -13.02 2.42
C ALA A 33 5.83 -12.45 1.04
N TRP A 34 5.41 -11.22 0.76
CA TRP A 34 5.63 -10.45 -0.47
C TRP A 34 4.90 -10.96 -1.71
N GLU A 35 3.88 -11.80 -1.53
CA GLU A 35 3.03 -12.30 -2.60
C GLU A 35 1.81 -11.34 -2.78
N LEU A 36 1.58 -10.87 -4.01
CA LEU A 36 0.58 -9.84 -4.32
C LEU A 36 -0.81 -10.43 -4.57
N GLU A 37 -0.87 -11.66 -5.06
CA GLU A 37 -2.11 -12.36 -5.39
C GLU A 37 -2.87 -12.76 -4.11
N GLU A 38 -2.16 -13.20 -3.09
CA GLU A 38 -2.64 -13.60 -1.77
C GLU A 38 -3.18 -12.38 -1.00
N VAL A 39 -2.56 -11.21 -1.14
CA VAL A 39 -3.11 -9.96 -0.58
C VAL A 39 -4.48 -9.64 -1.19
N LYS A 40 -4.71 -9.95 -2.48
CA LYS A 40 -6.03 -9.77 -3.11
C LYS A 40 -7.04 -10.81 -2.60
N LYS A 41 -6.59 -12.05 -2.44
CA LYS A 41 -7.39 -13.18 -1.94
C LYS A 41 -7.58 -13.17 -0.43
N CYS A 42 -6.95 -12.26 0.31
CA CYS A 42 -7.17 -12.09 1.74
C CYS A 42 -8.67 -11.99 2.02
N THR A 43 -9.16 -12.86 2.90
CA THR A 43 -10.56 -13.01 3.31
C THR A 43 -10.78 -12.64 4.78
N ASP A 44 -9.86 -11.88 5.39
CA ASP A 44 -9.97 -11.48 6.80
C ASP A 44 -10.72 -10.13 6.93
N PRO A 45 -12.05 -10.13 7.16
CA PRO A 45 -12.84 -8.89 7.24
C PRO A 45 -12.59 -8.12 8.54
N MET A 46 -12.01 -8.76 9.56
CA MET A 46 -11.77 -8.16 10.88
C MET A 46 -10.50 -7.30 10.89
N CYS A 47 -9.61 -7.48 9.92
CA CYS A 47 -8.43 -6.66 9.78
C CYS A 47 -8.80 -5.19 9.47
N PRO A 48 -8.39 -4.22 10.29
CA PRO A 48 -8.69 -2.80 10.05
C PRO A 48 -8.04 -2.26 8.77
N LEU A 49 -7.03 -2.96 8.25
CA LEU A 49 -6.32 -2.62 7.02
C LEU A 49 -6.99 -3.21 5.76
N TYR A 50 -7.98 -4.10 5.92
CA TYR A 50 -8.60 -4.84 4.82
C TYR A 50 -9.09 -3.94 3.69
N ALA A 51 -9.69 -2.80 4.02
CA ALA A 51 -10.24 -1.85 3.05
C ALA A 51 -9.15 -1.11 2.24
N PHE A 52 -7.93 -1.01 2.77
CA PHE A 52 -6.83 -0.24 2.20
C PHE A 52 -5.78 -1.12 1.48
N ARG A 53 -5.86 -2.45 1.64
CA ARG A 53 -4.88 -3.43 1.15
C ARG A 53 -4.52 -3.31 -0.34
N LEU A 54 -5.47 -2.82 -1.15
CA LEU A 54 -5.31 -2.66 -2.60
C LEU A 54 -4.72 -1.29 -3.00
N GLY A 55 -4.20 -0.52 -2.06
CA GLY A 55 -3.63 0.80 -2.33
C GLY A 55 -4.68 1.85 -2.70
N LYS A 56 -5.94 1.65 -2.28
CA LYS A 56 -7.05 2.59 -2.46
C LYS A 56 -7.63 2.95 -1.11
N ASN A 57 -7.94 4.23 -0.92
CA ASN A 57 -8.62 4.70 0.28
C ASN A 57 -10.12 4.90 -0.05
N PRO A 58 -11.03 4.08 0.49
CA PRO A 58 -12.47 4.22 0.25
C PRO A 58 -13.02 5.56 0.76
N CYS A 59 -12.48 6.10 1.86
CA CYS A 59 -12.89 7.39 2.44
C CYS A 59 -12.51 8.59 1.56
N ARG A 60 -11.67 8.39 0.54
CA ARG A 60 -11.26 9.44 -0.41
C ARG A 60 -11.88 9.27 -1.81
N ARG A 61 -12.84 8.36 -1.98
CA ARG A 61 -13.52 8.14 -3.26
C ARG A 61 -14.22 9.41 -3.71
N GLY A 62 -13.87 9.91 -4.90
CA GLY A 62 -14.43 11.15 -5.46
C GLY A 62 -13.73 12.44 -5.01
N ILE A 63 -12.76 12.37 -4.09
CA ILE A 63 -12.05 13.55 -3.59
C ILE A 63 -10.63 13.58 -4.17
N GLY A 64 -10.41 14.48 -5.13
CA GLY A 64 -9.08 14.88 -5.63
C GLY A 64 -8.42 13.92 -6.62
N GLY A 65 -8.55 14.21 -7.91
CA GLY A 65 -7.69 13.66 -8.95
C GLY A 65 -6.48 14.56 -9.16
N ARG A 66 -5.29 14.19 -8.66
CA ARG A 66 -4.06 14.80 -9.20
C ARG A 66 -3.79 14.14 -10.55
N PRO A 67 -3.51 14.91 -11.62
CA PRO A 67 -3.05 14.33 -12.88
C PRO A 67 -1.78 13.53 -12.59
N LYS A 68 -1.72 12.28 -13.04
CA LYS A 68 -0.52 11.44 -12.89
C LYS A 68 0.62 12.15 -13.63
N ARG A 69 1.61 12.69 -12.91
CA ARG A 69 2.87 13.13 -13.54
C ARG A 69 3.44 11.91 -14.25
N LYS A 70 3.50 11.96 -15.58
CA LYS A 70 4.19 10.94 -16.38
C LYS A 70 5.65 10.97 -15.94
N LEU A 71 6.11 9.89 -15.31
CA LEU A 71 7.52 9.68 -15.08
C LEU A 71 8.12 9.37 -16.47
N LYS A 72 9.01 10.25 -16.92
CA LYS A 72 9.67 10.24 -18.23
C LYS A 72 10.77 9.19 -18.26
#